data_AF-A0A6I9MRZ3-F1
#
_entry.id   AF-A0A6I9MRZ3-F1
#
_cell.length_a   1.000
_cell.length_b   1.000
_cell.length_c   1.000
_cell.angle_alpha   90.00
_cell.angle_beta   90.00
_cell.angle_gamma   90.00
#
_symmetry.space_group_name_H-M   'P 1'
#
loop_
_entity.id
_entity.type
_entity.pdbx_description
1 polymer ?
#
loop_
_entity_poly.entity_id
_entity_poly.type
_entity_poly.pdbx_seq_one_letter_code
_entity_poly.pdbx_strand_id
1 'polypeptide(L)'
;MIHFLFCCSQELFYQILIYDFGNFGVLRLSTPAPLYDLAMLALDSEESGWTEDDGPKEGLAQYIVDFLKKKTEMLGDYFSVEIDPEGNLTGLPLLLDKYSPVMEGLPMFILRLATEVNWDNERECFRDFGKECSMFYSIRKRYILEAEPGEEQEAEVNSWRWKVEHVIFKYFRTLFSPPKNFSEDGTVLQIANLPDLYKVFERC
;
A
#
# COMPACT_ATOMS: atom_id res chain seq x y z
N MET A 1 13.27 -4.17 -12.52
CA MET A 1 11.98 -3.51 -12.80
C MET A 1 11.02 -3.58 -11.60
N ILE A 2 10.75 -4.75 -11.03
CA ILE A 2 9.76 -4.86 -9.93
C ILE A 2 10.23 -4.19 -8.64
N HIS A 3 11.51 -4.31 -8.27
CA HIS A 3 12.09 -3.62 -7.12
C HIS A 3 11.97 -2.08 -7.25
N PHE A 4 12.32 -1.53 -8.42
CA PHE A 4 12.11 -0.11 -8.74
C PHE A 4 10.65 0.32 -8.54
N LEU A 5 9.69 -0.45 -9.09
CA LEU A 5 8.28 -0.08 -8.99
C LEU A 5 7.80 -0.10 -7.54
N PHE A 6 8.20 -1.10 -6.75
CA PHE A 6 7.87 -1.16 -5.32
C PHE A 6 8.41 0.05 -4.56
N CYS A 7 9.72 0.27 -4.58
CA CYS A 7 10.35 1.35 -3.80
C CYS A 7 9.86 2.73 -4.22
N CYS A 8 9.75 3.01 -5.53
CA CYS A 8 9.28 4.30 -6.01
C CYS A 8 7.79 4.52 -5.75
N SER A 9 6.94 3.50 -5.88
CA SER A 9 5.51 3.66 -5.59
C SER A 9 5.25 3.82 -4.09
N GLN A 10 5.95 3.06 -3.25
CA GLN A 10 5.89 3.23 -1.79
C GLN A 10 6.27 4.65 -1.40
N GLU A 11 7.40 5.16 -1.88
CA GLU A 11 7.84 6.52 -1.56
C GLU A 11 6.89 7.59 -2.12
N LEU A 12 6.34 7.40 -3.33
CA LEU A 12 5.31 8.29 -3.88
C LEU A 12 4.09 8.36 -2.96
N PHE A 13 3.54 7.21 -2.55
CA PHE A 13 2.36 7.19 -1.67
C PHE A 13 2.66 7.76 -0.29
N TYR A 14 3.86 7.51 0.24
CA TYR A 14 4.31 8.13 1.49
C TYR A 14 4.33 9.66 1.36
N GLN A 15 4.90 10.18 0.29
CA GLN A 15 4.92 11.63 0.04
C GLN A 15 3.52 12.21 -0.08
N ILE A 16 2.61 11.56 -0.81
CA ILE A 16 1.21 11.99 -0.91
C ILE A 16 0.55 12.01 0.47
N LEU A 17 0.74 10.97 1.29
CA LEU A 17 0.20 10.90 2.64
C LEU A 17 0.70 12.04 3.55
N ILE A 18 1.94 12.48 3.35
CA ILE A 18 2.50 13.61 4.12
C ILE A 18 2.03 14.97 3.57
N TYR A 19 1.98 15.13 2.24
CA TYR A 19 1.61 16.42 1.62
C TYR A 19 0.12 16.71 1.70
N ASP A 20 -0.73 15.70 1.55
CA ASP A 20 -2.20 15.83 1.53
C ASP A 20 -2.86 15.46 2.87
N PHE A 21 -2.06 15.39 3.96
CA PHE A 21 -2.53 15.04 5.29
C PHE A 21 -3.80 15.81 5.69
N GLY A 22 -4.82 15.10 6.18
CA GLY A 22 -6.12 15.65 6.58
C GLY A 22 -7.00 16.12 5.41
N ASN A 23 -6.63 15.88 4.15
CA ASN A 23 -7.34 16.38 2.97
C ASN A 23 -7.53 15.31 1.88
N PHE A 24 -7.64 14.05 2.26
CA PHE A 24 -7.84 12.95 1.31
C PHE A 24 -9.31 12.83 0.89
N GLY A 25 -9.52 12.37 -0.35
CA GLY A 25 -10.81 11.77 -0.71
C GLY A 25 -10.96 10.39 -0.08
N VAL A 26 -12.16 9.82 -0.14
CA VAL A 26 -12.45 8.49 0.40
C VAL A 26 -12.65 7.49 -0.74
N LEU A 27 -11.82 6.45 -0.78
CA LEU A 27 -12.05 5.25 -1.56
C LEU A 27 -13.03 4.36 -0.77
N ARG A 28 -14.28 4.29 -1.25
CA ARG A 28 -15.34 3.48 -0.64
C ARG A 28 -15.20 2.03 -1.04
N LEU A 29 -15.22 1.14 -0.04
CA LEU A 29 -15.30 -0.30 -0.30
C LEU A 29 -16.70 -0.63 -0.82
N SER A 30 -16.79 -1.50 -1.84
CA SER A 30 -18.08 -1.96 -2.37
C SER A 30 -18.86 -2.77 -1.33
N THR A 31 -18.14 -3.51 -0.49
CA THR A 31 -18.66 -4.30 0.63
C THR A 31 -17.87 -3.94 1.88
N PRO A 32 -18.53 -3.59 3.00
CA PRO A 32 -17.85 -3.41 4.29
C PRO A 32 -17.05 -4.67 4.66
N ALA A 33 -15.82 -4.49 5.13
CA ALA A 33 -14.93 -5.60 5.49
C ALA A 33 -14.77 -5.67 7.01
N PRO A 34 -15.28 -6.73 7.69
CA PRO A 34 -15.14 -6.87 9.13
C PRO A 34 -13.67 -6.89 9.54
N LEU A 35 -13.28 -6.01 10.48
CA LEU A 35 -11.89 -5.94 10.95
C LEU A 35 -11.43 -7.25 11.60
N TYR A 36 -12.36 -7.98 12.23
CA TYR A 36 -12.08 -9.28 12.84
C TYR A 36 -11.61 -10.29 11.79
N ASP A 37 -12.34 -10.43 10.69
CA ASP A 37 -12.01 -11.37 9.61
C ASP A 37 -10.69 -10.99 8.94
N LEU A 38 -10.46 -9.69 8.72
CA LEU A 38 -9.19 -9.18 8.20
C LEU A 38 -8.02 -9.50 9.14
N ALA A 39 -8.20 -9.32 10.45
CA ALA A 39 -7.16 -9.64 11.43
C ALA A 39 -6.89 -11.16 11.49
N MET A 40 -7.92 -12.00 11.45
CA MET A 40 -7.77 -13.46 11.41
C MET A 40 -7.02 -13.92 10.15
N LEU A 41 -7.41 -13.40 8.98
CA LEU A 41 -6.71 -13.68 7.72
C LEU A 41 -5.23 -13.28 7.76
N ALA A 42 -4.93 -12.16 8.42
CA ALA A 42 -3.55 -11.72 8.60
C ALA A 42 -2.76 -12.68 9.51
N LEU A 43 -3.32 -13.04 10.67
CA LEU A 43 -2.71 -13.96 11.64
C LEU A 43 -2.54 -15.39 11.08
N ASP A 44 -3.35 -15.78 10.11
CA ASP A 44 -3.20 -17.04 9.37
C ASP A 44 -2.11 -17.01 8.29
N SER A 45 -1.64 -15.84 7.90
CA SER A 45 -0.50 -15.68 6.99
C SER A 45 0.82 -15.81 7.74
N GLU A 46 1.79 -16.50 7.15
CA GLU A 46 3.16 -16.58 7.65
C GLU A 46 3.82 -15.19 7.80
N GLU A 47 3.38 -14.21 7.00
CA GLU A 47 3.90 -12.83 7.06
C GLU A 47 3.57 -12.10 8.36
N SER A 48 2.55 -12.55 9.10
CA SER A 48 2.23 -11.95 10.41
C SER A 48 3.33 -12.16 11.43
N GLY A 49 4.18 -13.19 11.24
CA GLY A 49 5.14 -13.62 12.24
C GLY A 49 4.49 -14.20 13.50
N TRP A 50 3.18 -14.48 13.48
CA TRP A 50 2.47 -15.07 14.62
C TRP A 50 2.99 -16.47 14.93
N THR A 51 3.11 -16.75 16.22
CA THR A 51 3.50 -18.04 16.79
C THR A 51 2.55 -18.43 17.91
N GLU A 52 2.55 -19.71 18.32
CA GLU A 52 1.71 -20.17 19.44
C GLU A 52 2.03 -19.44 20.76
N ASP A 53 3.25 -18.90 20.89
CA ASP A 53 3.70 -18.13 22.07
C ASP A 53 3.00 -16.75 22.18
N ASP A 54 2.48 -16.21 21.08
CA ASP A 54 1.76 -14.92 21.05
C ASP A 54 0.33 -15.04 21.58
N GLY A 55 -0.15 -16.28 21.78
CA GLY A 55 -1.48 -16.58 22.29
C GLY A 55 -2.55 -16.78 21.20
N PRO A 56 -3.82 -16.97 21.61
CA PRO A 56 -4.90 -17.36 20.71
C PRO A 56 -5.25 -16.25 19.72
N LYS A 57 -5.32 -16.61 18.43
CA LYS A 57 -5.58 -15.68 17.33
C LYS A 57 -6.90 -14.94 17.49
N GLU A 58 -7.94 -15.62 17.96
CA GLU A 58 -9.26 -15.03 18.16
C GLU A 58 -9.22 -13.88 19.18
N GLY A 59 -8.40 -14.03 20.23
CA GLY A 59 -8.19 -13.00 21.23
C GLY A 59 -7.41 -11.80 20.69
N LEU A 60 -6.37 -12.06 19.90
CA LEU A 60 -5.58 -11.01 19.23
C LEU A 60 -6.41 -10.25 18.20
N ALA A 61 -7.20 -10.96 17.38
CA ALA A 61 -8.10 -10.36 16.40
C ALA A 61 -9.13 -9.46 17.08
N GLN A 62 -9.76 -9.93 18.17
CA GLN A 62 -10.70 -9.11 18.93
C GLN A 62 -10.02 -7.87 19.54
N TYR A 63 -8.81 -8.02 20.07
CA TYR A 63 -8.02 -6.88 20.57
C TYR A 63 -7.76 -5.84 19.47
N ILE A 64 -7.39 -6.28 18.26
CA ILE A 64 -7.15 -5.39 17.11
C ILE A 64 -8.43 -4.61 16.76
N VAL A 65 -9.58 -5.28 16.72
CA VAL A 65 -10.87 -4.64 16.46
C VAL A 65 -11.16 -3.57 17.52
N ASP A 66 -11.09 -3.93 18.80
CA ASP A 66 -11.39 -3.02 19.90
C ASP A 66 -10.41 -1.84 19.96
N PHE A 67 -9.15 -2.09 19.60
CA PHE A 67 -8.12 -1.06 19.53
C PHE A 67 -8.37 -0.07 18.39
N LEU A 68 -8.58 -0.55 17.16
CA LEU A 68 -8.81 0.32 16.00
C LEU A 68 -10.13 1.10 16.11
N LYS A 69 -11.16 0.52 16.74
CA LYS A 69 -12.41 1.24 17.05
C LYS A 69 -12.20 2.45 17.97
N LYS A 70 -11.22 2.39 18.89
CA LYS A 70 -10.85 3.55 19.73
C LYS A 70 -10.10 4.63 18.95
N LYS A 71 -9.56 4.31 17.77
CA LYS A 71 -8.80 5.23 16.92
C LYS A 71 -9.61 5.75 15.72
N THR A 72 -10.87 5.34 15.59
CA THR A 72 -11.72 5.63 14.42
C THR A 72 -11.89 7.11 14.12
N GLU A 73 -12.12 7.96 15.13
CA GLU A 73 -12.28 9.41 14.93
C GLU A 73 -11.04 10.01 14.25
N MET A 74 -9.85 9.74 14.80
CA MET A 74 -8.59 10.23 14.26
C MET A 74 -8.26 9.62 12.89
N LEU A 75 -8.51 8.33 12.70
CA LEU A 75 -8.32 7.63 11.44
C LEU A 75 -9.19 8.21 10.32
N GLY A 76 -10.43 8.56 10.63
CA GLY A 76 -11.35 9.21 9.70
C GLY A 76 -10.92 10.63 9.37
N ASP A 77 -10.67 11.45 10.39
CA ASP A 77 -10.40 12.88 10.24
C ASP A 77 -9.08 13.16 9.52
N TYR A 78 -8.02 12.41 9.84
CA TYR A 78 -6.69 12.69 9.29
C TYR A 78 -6.34 11.85 8.07
N PHE A 79 -6.85 10.63 7.99
CA PHE A 79 -6.38 9.66 6.99
C PHE A 79 -7.50 9.08 6.12
N SER A 80 -8.75 9.51 6.30
CA SER A 80 -9.90 8.98 5.55
C SER A 80 -10.01 7.45 5.60
N VAL A 81 -9.56 6.86 6.71
CA VAL A 81 -9.77 5.45 7.04
C VAL A 81 -11.03 5.36 7.88
N GLU A 82 -12.09 4.80 7.31
CA GLU A 82 -13.41 4.81 7.93
C GLU A 82 -13.79 3.42 8.44
N ILE A 83 -14.11 3.37 9.73
CA ILE A 83 -14.58 2.18 10.43
C ILE A 83 -15.98 2.49 10.98
N ASP A 84 -16.95 1.63 10.69
CA ASP A 84 -18.32 1.81 11.18
C ASP A 84 -18.48 1.36 12.66
N PRO A 85 -19.61 1.69 13.32
CA PRO A 85 -19.87 1.29 14.71
C PRO A 85 -19.85 -0.22 14.94
N GLU A 86 -20.16 -1.02 13.92
CA GLU A 86 -20.12 -2.48 13.94
C GLU A 86 -18.70 -3.04 13.89
N GLY A 87 -17.70 -2.24 13.49
CA GLY A 87 -16.30 -2.65 13.39
C GLY A 87 -15.91 -3.14 12.00
N ASN A 88 -16.60 -2.67 10.97
CA ASN A 88 -16.25 -2.93 9.58
C ASN A 88 -15.47 -1.75 9.00
N LEU A 89 -14.42 -2.05 8.24
CA LEU A 89 -13.77 -1.08 7.38
C LEU A 89 -14.67 -0.77 6.18
N THR A 90 -14.95 0.51 5.96
CA THR A 90 -15.85 0.98 4.88
C THR A 90 -15.18 1.97 3.93
N GLY A 91 -14.09 2.60 4.35
CA GLY A 91 -13.36 3.59 3.57
C GLY A 91 -11.86 3.54 3.79
N LEU A 92 -11.11 3.85 2.74
CA LEU A 92 -9.66 4.00 2.72
C LEU A 92 -9.29 5.34 2.06
N PRO A 93 -8.08 5.88 2.27
CA PRO A 93 -7.67 7.12 1.62
C PRO A 93 -7.59 6.98 0.09
N LEU A 94 -8.22 7.89 -0.64
CA LEU A 94 -8.05 8.00 -2.08
C LEU A 94 -6.79 8.81 -2.40
N LEU A 95 -5.64 8.12 -2.48
CA LEU A 95 -4.34 8.78 -2.69
C LEU A 95 -4.11 9.23 -4.13
N LEU A 96 -4.62 8.50 -5.12
CA LEU A 96 -4.49 8.83 -6.54
C LEU A 96 -5.81 8.58 -7.26
N ASP A 97 -6.14 9.44 -8.23
CA ASP A 97 -7.32 9.25 -9.07
C ASP A 97 -7.18 7.97 -9.91
N LYS A 98 -8.27 7.19 -9.99
CA LYS A 98 -8.35 5.91 -10.72
C LYS A 98 -7.34 4.85 -10.27
N TYR A 99 -6.84 4.96 -9.04
CA TYR A 99 -5.98 3.95 -8.43
C TYR A 99 -6.67 3.30 -7.22
N SER A 100 -6.59 1.99 -7.15
CA SER A 100 -6.95 1.20 -5.97
C SER A 100 -5.78 0.29 -5.59
N PRO A 101 -5.43 0.17 -4.31
CA PRO A 101 -4.42 -0.77 -3.87
C PRO A 101 -4.90 -2.22 -4.11
N VAL A 102 -3.97 -3.18 -4.10
CA VAL A 102 -4.34 -4.60 -4.21
C VAL A 102 -4.89 -5.09 -2.87
N MET A 103 -6.18 -5.44 -2.85
CA MET A 103 -6.93 -5.70 -1.63
C MET A 103 -6.51 -7.00 -0.91
N GLU A 104 -5.78 -7.90 -1.57
CA GLU A 104 -5.16 -9.08 -0.94
C GLU A 104 -4.17 -8.69 0.18
N GLY A 105 -3.59 -7.49 0.12
CA GLY A 105 -2.72 -6.96 1.16
C GLY A 105 -3.46 -6.29 2.33
N LEU A 106 -4.80 -6.18 2.26
CA LEU A 106 -5.60 -5.48 3.25
C LEU A 106 -5.54 -6.14 4.65
N PRO A 107 -5.61 -7.48 4.79
CA PRO A 107 -5.44 -8.14 6.08
C PRO A 107 -4.15 -7.72 6.81
N MET A 108 -3.01 -7.82 6.13
CA MET A 108 -1.71 -7.45 6.70
C MET A 108 -1.62 -5.97 7.04
N PHE A 109 -2.24 -5.09 6.24
CA PHE A 109 -2.32 -3.67 6.56
C PHE A 109 -3.07 -3.43 7.88
N ILE A 110 -4.22 -4.09 8.10
CA ILE A 110 -4.99 -3.96 9.36
C ILE A 110 -4.20 -4.47 10.56
N LEU A 111 -3.52 -5.62 10.43
CA LEU A 111 -2.68 -6.15 11.50
C LEU A 111 -1.55 -5.16 11.85
N ARG A 112 -0.78 -4.71 10.84
CA ARG A 112 0.36 -3.80 11.05
C ARG A 112 -0.07 -2.42 11.53
N LEU A 113 -1.25 -1.95 11.14
CA LEU A 113 -1.82 -0.70 11.65
C LEU A 113 -1.99 -0.75 13.18
N ALA A 114 -2.39 -1.90 13.73
CA ALA A 114 -2.56 -2.09 15.16
C ALA A 114 -1.24 -2.38 15.90
N THR A 115 -0.27 -3.06 15.27
CA THR A 115 0.94 -3.54 15.95
C THR A 115 2.20 -2.71 15.70
N GLU A 116 2.33 -2.04 14.55
CA GLU A 116 3.57 -1.41 14.10
C GLU A 116 3.54 0.12 14.20
N VAL A 117 2.35 0.71 14.31
CA VAL A 117 2.21 2.16 14.44
C VAL A 117 2.37 2.55 15.91
N ASN A 118 3.28 3.50 16.19
CA ASN A 118 3.38 4.08 17.52
C ASN A 118 2.22 5.05 17.77
N TRP A 119 1.20 4.62 18.50
CA TRP A 119 0.01 5.44 18.81
C TRP A 119 0.17 6.39 20.00
N ASP A 120 1.33 6.37 20.67
CA ASP A 120 1.59 7.15 21.89
C ASP A 120 2.34 8.47 21.59
N ASN A 121 3.06 8.55 20.48
CA ASN A 121 3.76 9.75 20.05
C ASN A 121 3.19 10.27 18.73
N GLU A 122 2.67 11.49 18.71
CA GLU A 122 2.02 12.09 17.53
C GLU A 122 2.88 12.03 16.26
N ARG A 123 4.15 12.46 16.35
CA ARG A 123 5.04 12.51 15.19
C ARG A 123 5.36 11.11 14.67
N GLU A 124 5.61 10.17 15.58
CA GLU A 124 5.89 8.79 15.19
C GLU A 124 4.65 8.09 14.65
N CYS A 125 3.48 8.34 15.25
CA CYS A 125 2.19 7.87 14.77
C CYS A 125 1.97 8.21 13.30
N PHE A 126 2.09 9.49 12.94
CA PHE A 126 1.86 9.93 11.56
C PHE A 126 2.90 9.37 10.59
N ARG A 127 4.18 9.32 11.02
CA ARG A 127 5.25 8.72 10.23
C ARG A 127 5.00 7.23 9.99
N ASP A 128 4.66 6.49 11.02
CA ASP A 128 4.54 5.03 10.97
C ASP A 128 3.24 4.62 10.27
N PHE A 129 2.13 5.33 10.50
CA PHE A 129 0.93 5.22 9.69
C PHE A 129 1.24 5.44 8.20
N GLY A 130 1.95 6.53 7.89
CA GLY A 130 2.32 6.87 6.51
C GLY A 130 3.11 5.74 5.85
N LYS A 131 4.06 5.15 6.57
CA LYS A 131 4.86 4.00 6.09
C LYS A 131 4.00 2.77 5.84
N GLU A 132 3.14 2.40 6.77
CA GLU A 132 2.28 1.22 6.63
C GLU A 132 1.26 1.39 5.51
N CYS A 133 0.63 2.56 5.42
CA CYS A 133 -0.34 2.87 4.37
C CYS A 133 0.35 2.94 2.99
N SER A 134 1.51 3.59 2.89
CA SER A 134 2.26 3.62 1.63
C SER A 134 2.76 2.24 1.18
N MET A 135 3.16 1.39 2.13
CA MET A 135 3.50 -0.01 1.85
C MET A 135 2.28 -0.77 1.35
N PHE A 136 1.11 -0.56 1.96
CA PHE A 136 -0.14 -1.15 1.52
C PHE A 136 -0.47 -0.78 0.06
N TYR A 137 -0.36 0.50 -0.29
CA TYR A 137 -0.66 1.03 -1.62
C TYR A 137 0.42 0.76 -2.66
N SER A 138 1.64 0.40 -2.25
CA SER A 138 2.74 0.15 -3.18
C SER A 138 2.51 -1.05 -4.11
N ILE A 139 3.12 -0.98 -5.29
CA ILE A 139 3.13 -2.05 -6.29
C ILE A 139 4.06 -3.16 -5.82
N ARG A 140 3.49 -4.27 -5.33
CA ARG A 140 4.24 -5.41 -4.81
C ARG A 140 4.20 -6.61 -5.74
N LYS A 141 5.35 -7.26 -5.91
CA LYS A 141 5.53 -8.43 -6.80
C LYS A 141 4.50 -9.52 -6.53
N ARG A 142 4.32 -9.87 -5.25
CA ARG A 142 3.48 -10.97 -4.78
C ARG A 142 2.07 -10.84 -5.34
N TYR A 143 1.44 -9.68 -5.12
CA TYR A 143 0.06 -9.42 -5.56
C TYR A 143 -0.12 -9.15 -7.06
N ILE A 144 0.97 -9.00 -7.82
CA ILE A 144 0.90 -8.61 -9.25
C ILE A 144 1.29 -9.76 -10.18
N LEU A 145 2.15 -10.67 -9.71
CA LEU A 145 2.57 -11.84 -10.48
C LEU A 145 1.81 -13.11 -10.11
N GLU A 146 1.19 -13.18 -8.92
CA GLU A 146 0.38 -14.33 -8.48
C GLU A 146 -1.10 -14.19 -8.84
N ALA A 147 -1.53 -13.03 -9.35
CA ALA A 147 -2.82 -12.90 -10.02
C ALA A 147 -2.83 -13.86 -11.22
N GLU A 148 -3.54 -14.98 -11.08
CA GLU A 148 -3.52 -16.06 -12.05
C GLU A 148 -3.86 -15.56 -13.46
N PRO A 149 -3.28 -16.15 -14.53
CA PRO A 149 -3.65 -15.88 -15.92
C PRO A 149 -5.06 -16.42 -16.28
N GLY A 150 -5.98 -16.49 -15.32
CA GLY A 150 -7.34 -16.98 -15.47
C GLY A 150 -8.38 -15.90 -15.76
N GLU A 151 -8.05 -14.62 -15.61
CA GLU A 151 -8.96 -13.51 -15.91
C GLU A 151 -8.51 -12.71 -17.15
N GLU A 152 -8.37 -13.40 -18.29
CA GLU A 152 -8.14 -12.78 -19.61
C GLU A 152 -9.36 -11.96 -20.13
N GLN A 153 -10.29 -11.57 -19.26
CA GLN A 153 -11.46 -10.75 -19.61
C GLN A 153 -11.60 -9.45 -18.79
N GLU A 154 -10.60 -9.08 -17.98
CA GLU A 154 -10.55 -7.68 -17.52
C GLU A 154 -10.07 -6.79 -18.68
N ALA A 155 -10.87 -5.80 -19.05
CA ALA A 155 -10.55 -4.81 -20.08
C ALA A 155 -9.11 -4.28 -19.91
N GLU A 156 -8.39 -4.05 -21.00
CA GLU A 156 -6.96 -3.64 -21.05
C GLU A 156 -6.59 -2.51 -20.05
N VAL A 157 -7.56 -1.64 -19.75
CA VAL A 157 -7.51 -0.52 -18.78
C VAL A 157 -7.33 -0.96 -17.32
N ASN A 158 -7.75 -2.18 -16.95
CA ASN A 158 -7.62 -2.71 -15.59
C ASN A 158 -6.32 -3.47 -15.36
N SER A 159 -5.56 -3.78 -16.41
CA SER A 159 -4.29 -4.49 -16.26
C SER A 159 -3.30 -3.70 -15.40
N TRP A 160 -2.54 -4.41 -14.55
CA TRP A 160 -1.54 -3.77 -13.69
C TRP A 160 -0.50 -2.99 -14.49
N ARG A 161 -0.17 -3.44 -15.72
CA ARG A 161 0.75 -2.76 -16.64
C ARG A 161 0.19 -1.41 -17.07
N TRP A 162 -1.09 -1.36 -17.43
CA TRP A 162 -1.77 -0.13 -17.78
C TRP A 162 -1.80 0.85 -16.60
N LYS A 163 -2.14 0.37 -15.40
CA LYS A 163 -2.12 1.20 -14.17
C LYS A 163 -0.71 1.75 -13.89
N VAL A 164 0.33 0.93 -14.04
CA VAL A 164 1.72 1.38 -13.90
C VAL A 164 2.01 2.49 -14.90
N GLU A 165 1.79 2.26 -16.19
CA GLU A 165 2.17 3.20 -17.26
C GLU A 165 1.36 4.51 -17.24
N HIS A 166 0.04 4.41 -17.10
CA HIS A 166 -0.87 5.54 -17.30
C HIS A 166 -1.32 6.23 -16.02
N VAL A 167 -1.20 5.55 -14.86
CA VAL A 167 -1.51 6.15 -13.56
C VAL A 167 -0.20 6.45 -12.82
N ILE A 168 0.56 5.43 -12.40
CA ILE A 168 1.71 5.64 -11.51
C ILE A 168 2.83 6.46 -12.16
N PHE A 169 3.24 6.14 -13.39
CA PHE A 169 4.29 6.90 -14.08
C PHE A 169 3.89 8.34 -14.41
N LYS A 170 2.60 8.62 -14.55
CA LYS A 170 2.10 10.00 -14.70
C LYS A 170 2.42 10.81 -13.43
N TYR A 171 2.14 10.24 -12.26
CA TYR A 171 2.40 10.89 -10.98
C TYR A 171 3.88 10.93 -10.60
N PHE A 172 4.68 9.95 -11.03
CA PHE A 172 6.15 10.03 -10.92
C PHE A 172 6.74 11.25 -11.62
N ARG A 173 6.11 11.77 -12.67
CA ARG A 173 6.62 12.95 -13.39
C ARG A 173 6.28 14.27 -12.70
N THR A 174 5.25 14.29 -11.85
CA THR A 174 4.66 15.55 -11.35
C THR A 174 4.73 15.71 -9.84
N LEU A 175 4.62 14.62 -9.07
CA LEU A 175 4.50 14.67 -7.61
C LEU A 175 5.64 13.97 -6.87
N PHE A 176 6.44 13.16 -7.57
CA PHE A 176 7.46 12.34 -6.93
C PHE A 176 8.78 13.10 -6.77
N SER A 177 9.25 13.19 -5.54
CA SER A 177 10.58 13.73 -5.19
C SER A 177 11.49 12.58 -4.74
N PRO A 178 12.27 11.94 -5.64
CA PRO A 178 13.04 10.76 -5.30
C PRO A 178 14.09 11.04 -4.21
N PRO A 179 14.14 10.22 -3.14
CA PRO A 179 15.21 10.27 -2.15
C PRO A 179 16.59 10.03 -2.77
N LYS A 180 17.63 10.66 -2.22
CA LYS A 180 19.00 10.53 -2.75
C LYS A 180 19.53 9.10 -2.68
N ASN A 181 19.15 8.32 -1.68
CA ASN A 181 19.61 6.94 -1.54
C ASN A 181 19.16 6.04 -2.70
N PHE A 182 18.12 6.40 -3.46
CA PHE A 182 17.63 5.58 -4.59
C PHE A 182 18.66 5.42 -5.72
N SER A 183 19.65 6.31 -5.80
CA SER A 183 20.77 6.16 -6.74
C SER A 183 21.87 5.21 -6.25
N GLU A 184 21.86 4.84 -4.98
CA GLU A 184 22.93 4.08 -4.31
C GLU A 184 22.46 2.71 -3.82
N ASP A 185 21.17 2.56 -3.47
CA ASP A 185 20.61 1.34 -2.90
C ASP A 185 20.13 0.29 -3.92
N GLY A 186 20.31 0.58 -5.21
CA GLY A 186 19.91 -0.31 -6.31
C GLY A 186 18.44 -0.16 -6.74
N THR A 187 17.71 0.81 -6.20
CA THR A 187 16.34 1.13 -6.66
C THR A 187 16.36 1.58 -8.12
N VAL A 188 17.26 2.49 -8.50
CA VAL A 188 17.42 2.99 -9.88
C VAL A 188 18.76 2.54 -10.44
N LEU A 189 18.72 1.73 -11.50
CA LEU A 189 19.92 1.18 -12.14
C LEU A 189 19.96 1.54 -13.62
N GLN A 190 21.08 2.13 -14.05
CA GLN A 190 21.35 2.34 -15.47
C GLN A 190 21.79 1.01 -16.10
N ILE A 191 20.90 0.39 -16.87
CA ILE A 191 21.18 -0.90 -17.54
C ILE A 191 21.79 -0.74 -18.93
N ALA A 192 21.63 0.42 -19.55
CA ALA A 192 22.12 0.72 -20.89
C ALA A 192 22.28 2.24 -21.07
N ASN A 193 23.03 2.64 -22.09
CA ASN A 193 23.05 4.00 -22.57
C ASN A 193 22.96 3.99 -24.11
N LEU A 194 22.26 4.96 -24.68
CA LEU A 194 22.08 5.03 -26.13
C LEU A 194 23.38 5.29 -26.90
N PRO A 195 24.32 6.15 -26.42
CA PRO A 195 25.58 6.38 -27.13
C PRO A 195 26.42 5.12 -27.37
N ASP A 196 26.43 4.15 -26.44
CA ASP A 196 27.14 2.89 -26.61
C ASP A 196 26.35 1.90 -27.48
N LEU A 197 25.01 1.91 -27.39
CA LEU A 197 24.16 1.10 -28.25
C LEU A 197 24.30 1.52 -29.73
N TYR A 198 24.37 2.82 -30.02
CA TYR A 198 24.53 3.33 -31.38
C TYR A 198 25.89 3.01 -32.03
N LYS A 199 26.90 2.56 -31.26
CA LYS A 199 28.18 2.07 -31.82
C LYS A 199 28.09 0.64 -32.37
N VAL A 200 27.08 -0.11 -31.95
CA VAL A 200 26.90 -1.54 -32.32
C VAL A 200 25.72 -1.70 -33.29
N PHE A 201 24.64 -0.93 -33.09
CA PHE A 201 23.43 -0.99 -33.89
C PHE A 201 23.35 0.21 -34.85
N GLU A 202 23.90 0.02 -36.06
CA GLU A 202 23.86 1.02 -37.14
C GLU A 202 22.72 0.72 -38.14
N ARG A 203 22.33 1.74 -38.93
CA ARG A 203 21.33 1.59 -39.99
C ARG A 203 21.94 0.79 -41.15
N CYS A 204 21.12 -0.07 -41.78
CA CYS A 204 21.52 -0.81 -42.99
C CYS A 204 21.89 0.11 -44.16
#